data_AF-A0A7Y2K7P3-F1
#
_entry.id   AF-A0A7Y2K7P3-F1
#
_cell.length_a   1.000
_cell.length_b   1.000
_cell.length_c   1.000
_cell.angle_alpha   90.00
_cell.angle_beta   90.00
_cell.angle_gamma   90.00
#
_symmetry.space_group_name_H-M   'P 1'
#
loop_
_entity.id
_entity.type
_entity.pdbx_description
1 polymer ?
#
loop_
_entity_poly.entity_id
_entity_poly.type
_entity_poly.pdbx_seq_one_letter_code
_entity_poly.pdbx_strand_id
1 'polypeptide(L)'
;ELPGRKTPIFSGILSAVIPGAGQFYNEDYWIAGIFLAAEAALITVGLIYDNKAVEQTESFENYADENWSVVDYAIWLNTYEGASIYIDPDESKLPWLRVDWDELNAAETGSHHLPRHGEQQYYELIGKYHQYSSGWNDFEGGANEDLVSPNFLFYSDERGLANDYFNIAGKAVIGIYINHLLSAIEAVWGATRFNNDIALNLRVNTINFANRIEFIPTLNFTYSF
;
A
#
# COMPACT_ATOMS: atom_id res chain seq x y z
N GLU A 1 -19.99 7.30 -46.74
CA GLU A 1 -18.86 8.20 -46.45
C GLU A 1 -17.73 7.33 -45.93
N LEU A 2 -16.52 7.43 -46.49
CA LEU A 2 -15.38 6.67 -45.98
C LEU A 2 -14.98 7.29 -44.64
N PRO A 3 -14.86 6.52 -43.55
CA PRO A 3 -14.42 7.08 -42.28
C PRO A 3 -13.05 7.73 -42.47
N GLY A 4 -12.90 8.97 -41.99
CA GLY A 4 -11.62 9.67 -42.02
C GLY A 4 -10.54 8.91 -41.23
N ARG A 5 -9.30 8.95 -41.72
CA ARG A 5 -8.13 8.32 -41.06
C ARG A 5 -8.04 8.77 -39.59
N LYS A 6 -7.66 7.85 -38.71
CA LYS A 6 -7.45 8.08 -37.27
C LYS A 6 -5.98 8.38 -36.99
N THR A 7 -5.67 9.14 -35.95
CA THR A 7 -4.28 9.49 -35.61
C THR A 7 -3.80 8.59 -34.47
N PRO A 8 -2.88 7.63 -34.69
CA PRO A 8 -2.51 6.64 -33.68
C PRO A 8 -1.98 7.23 -32.38
N ILE A 9 -1.09 8.22 -32.47
CA ILE A 9 -0.52 8.89 -31.29
C ILE A 9 -1.62 9.59 -30.49
N PHE A 10 -2.56 10.25 -31.17
CA PHE A 10 -3.67 10.93 -30.51
C PHE A 10 -4.59 9.93 -29.80
N SER A 11 -4.92 8.80 -30.45
CA SER A 11 -5.68 7.71 -29.81
C SER A 11 -4.98 7.19 -28.57
N GLY A 12 -3.66 6.97 -28.63
CA GLY A 12 -2.86 6.56 -27.48
C GLY A 12 -2.91 7.57 -26.33
N ILE A 13 -2.76 8.86 -26.61
CA ILE A 13 -2.84 9.93 -25.61
C ILE A 13 -4.22 9.97 -24.96
N LEU A 14 -5.30 9.86 -25.74
CA LEU A 14 -6.66 9.83 -25.20
C LEU A 14 -6.83 8.67 -24.20
N SER A 15 -6.40 7.46 -24.56
CA SER A 15 -6.50 6.28 -23.69
C SER A 15 -5.53 6.30 -22.50
N ALA A 16 -4.41 7.00 -22.59
CA ALA A 16 -3.51 7.20 -21.46
C ALA A 16 -4.13 8.11 -20.39
N VAL A 17 -4.99 9.06 -20.77
CA VAL A 17 -5.70 9.96 -19.84
C VAL A 17 -6.98 9.30 -19.32
N ILE A 18 -7.78 8.72 -20.22
CA ILE A 18 -9.03 8.03 -19.91
C ILE A 18 -9.01 6.67 -20.62
N PRO A 19 -8.83 5.56 -19.89
CA PRO A 19 -8.86 4.23 -20.48
C PRO A 19 -10.14 4.01 -21.28
N GLY A 20 -9.99 3.56 -22.53
CA GLY A 20 -11.09 3.37 -23.47
C GLY A 20 -11.36 4.54 -24.41
N ALA A 21 -10.86 5.76 -24.13
CA ALA A 21 -11.18 6.94 -24.95
C ALA A 21 -10.57 6.89 -26.36
N GLY A 22 -9.35 6.37 -26.50
CA GLY A 22 -8.72 6.13 -27.79
C GLY A 22 -9.38 5.03 -28.60
N GLN A 23 -9.85 3.97 -27.95
CA GLN A 23 -10.66 2.91 -28.58
C GLN A 23 -11.99 3.47 -29.09
N PHE A 24 -12.65 4.29 -28.27
CA PHE A 24 -13.88 4.96 -28.66
C PHE A 24 -13.66 5.85 -29.89
N TYR A 25 -12.57 6.62 -29.92
CA TYR A 25 -12.17 7.42 -31.09
C TYR A 25 -11.91 6.55 -32.34
N ASN A 26 -11.34 5.35 -32.15
CA ASN A 26 -11.10 4.37 -33.20
C ASN A 26 -12.35 3.56 -33.59
N GLU A 27 -13.52 3.85 -33.01
CA GLU A 27 -14.80 3.15 -33.22
C GLU A 27 -14.81 1.68 -32.74
N ASP A 28 -13.86 1.30 -31.88
CA ASP A 28 -13.83 -0.01 -31.20
C ASP A 28 -14.52 0.07 -29.83
N TYR A 29 -15.83 0.27 -29.86
CA TYR A 29 -16.64 0.53 -28.66
C TYR A 29 -16.64 -0.63 -27.66
N TRP A 30 -16.44 -1.86 -28.14
CA TRP A 30 -16.37 -3.02 -27.27
C TRP A 30 -15.10 -3.01 -26.43
N ILE A 31 -13.93 -2.78 -27.04
CA ILE A 31 -12.66 -2.68 -26.30
C ILE A 31 -12.66 -1.43 -25.42
N ALA A 32 -13.25 -0.32 -25.89
CA ALA A 32 -13.45 0.87 -25.06
C ALA A 32 -14.23 0.56 -23.76
N GLY A 33 -15.33 -0.18 -23.90
CA GLY A 33 -16.16 -0.61 -22.77
C GLY A 33 -15.41 -1.50 -21.78
N ILE A 34 -14.53 -2.40 -22.24
CA ILE A 34 -13.71 -3.26 -21.37
C ILE A 34 -12.76 -2.43 -20.51
N PHE A 35 -12.00 -1.51 -21.12
CA PHE A 35 -11.05 -0.67 -20.39
C PHE A 35 -11.75 0.24 -19.37
N LEU A 36 -12.89 0.82 -19.75
CA LEU A 36 -13.68 1.66 -18.84
C LEU A 36 -14.28 0.84 -17.69
N ALA A 37 -14.79 -0.36 -17.96
CA ALA A 37 -15.34 -1.23 -16.92
C ALA A 37 -14.26 -1.72 -15.96
N ALA A 38 -13.08 -2.08 -16.47
CA ALA A 38 -11.93 -2.46 -15.65
C ALA A 38 -11.48 -1.29 -14.76
N GLU A 39 -11.41 -0.07 -15.31
CA GLU A 39 -11.07 1.15 -14.58
C GLU A 39 -12.05 1.39 -13.43
N ALA A 40 -13.36 1.37 -13.71
CA ALA A 40 -14.39 1.56 -12.71
C ALA A 40 -14.34 0.51 -11.59
N ALA A 41 -14.08 -0.76 -11.94
CA ALA A 41 -13.92 -1.84 -10.97
C ALA A 41 -12.70 -1.62 -10.06
N LEU A 42 -11.55 -1.25 -10.64
CA LEU A 42 -10.32 -1.00 -9.89
C LEU A 42 -10.45 0.20 -8.95
N ILE A 43 -11.02 1.32 -9.41
CA ILE A 43 -11.31 2.49 -8.58
C ILE A 43 -12.23 2.10 -7.42
N THR A 44 -13.30 1.35 -7.70
CA THR A 44 -14.25 0.90 -6.68
C THR A 44 -13.57 0.03 -5.62
N VAL A 45 -12.74 -0.93 -6.03
CA VAL A 45 -11.97 -1.77 -5.11
C VAL A 45 -11.01 -0.91 -4.28
N GLY A 46 -10.28 0.01 -4.92
CA GLY A 46 -9.37 0.93 -4.25
C GLY A 46 -10.07 1.71 -3.13
N LEU A 47 -11.19 2.36 -3.44
CA LEU A 47 -11.95 3.15 -2.47
C LEU A 47 -12.55 2.32 -1.34
N ILE A 48 -13.10 1.14 -1.64
CA ILE A 48 -13.69 0.26 -0.62
C ILE A 48 -12.63 -0.20 0.37
N TYR A 49 -11.47 -0.64 -0.11
CA TYR A 49 -10.43 -1.18 0.76
C TYR A 49 -9.64 -0.08 1.48
N ASP A 50 -9.50 1.11 0.89
CA ASP A 50 -8.92 2.27 1.57
C ASP A 50 -9.79 2.69 2.76
N ASN A 51 -11.11 2.81 2.57
CA ASN A 51 -12.03 3.12 3.67
C ASN A 51 -11.99 2.05 4.77
N LYS A 52 -11.99 0.76 4.41
CA LYS A 52 -11.85 -0.33 5.38
C LYS A 52 -10.53 -0.25 6.15
N ALA A 53 -9.44 0.12 5.49
CA ALA A 53 -8.15 0.26 6.13
C ALA A 53 -8.17 1.39 7.17
N VAL A 54 -8.76 2.55 6.82
CA VAL A 54 -8.93 3.70 7.73
C VAL A 54 -9.81 3.34 8.93
N GLU A 55 -10.97 2.70 8.69
CA GLU A 55 -11.88 2.26 9.77
C GLU A 55 -11.19 1.25 10.70
N GLN A 56 -10.43 0.31 10.14
CA GLN A 56 -9.65 -0.66 10.92
C GLN A 56 -8.52 0.01 11.70
N THR A 57 -7.89 1.04 11.13
CA THR A 57 -6.90 1.87 11.83
C THR A 57 -7.48 2.56 13.04
N GLU A 58 -8.59 3.28 12.88
CA GLU A 58 -9.29 3.90 14.00
C GLU A 58 -9.68 2.87 15.06
N SER A 59 -10.14 1.69 14.65
CA SER A 59 -10.51 0.59 15.55
C SER A 59 -9.33 0.13 16.42
N PHE A 60 -8.17 -0.18 15.82
CA PHE A 60 -7.03 -0.64 16.61
C PHE A 60 -6.43 0.48 17.45
N GLU A 61 -6.39 1.73 16.96
CA GLU A 61 -5.84 2.86 17.70
C GLU A 61 -6.66 3.13 18.98
N ASN A 62 -7.99 3.09 18.87
CA ASN A 62 -8.88 3.18 20.03
C ASN A 62 -8.66 2.00 21.01
N TYR A 63 -8.48 0.78 20.49
CA TYR A 63 -8.17 -0.37 21.33
C TYR A 63 -6.85 -0.19 22.10
N ALA A 64 -5.81 0.33 21.45
CA ALA A 64 -4.56 0.67 22.12
C ALA A 64 -4.74 1.76 23.16
N ASP A 65 -5.49 2.82 22.87
CA ASP A 65 -5.73 3.90 23.84
C ASP A 65 -6.50 3.42 25.09
N GLU A 66 -7.31 2.35 24.96
CA GLU A 66 -8.03 1.72 26.08
C GLU A 66 -7.20 0.70 26.86
N ASN A 67 -6.23 0.03 26.21
CA ASN A 67 -5.56 -1.16 26.78
C ASN A 67 -4.05 -1.02 26.94
N TRP A 68 -3.43 0.02 26.38
CA TRP A 68 -1.99 0.27 26.45
C TRP A 68 -1.65 1.56 27.21
N SER A 69 -0.96 1.33 28.31
CA SER A 69 -0.34 2.23 29.29
C SER A 69 1.07 2.77 29.01
N VAL A 70 1.27 4.01 28.55
CA VAL A 70 2.64 4.59 28.62
C VAL A 70 3.11 4.75 30.08
N VAL A 71 2.19 4.96 31.02
CA VAL A 71 2.49 5.01 32.45
C VAL A 71 2.91 3.63 32.94
N ASP A 72 2.22 2.57 32.53
CA ASP A 72 2.56 1.20 32.91
C ASP A 72 3.94 0.79 32.34
N TYR A 73 4.22 1.19 31.10
CA TYR A 73 5.53 1.04 30.49
C TYR A 73 6.63 1.80 31.26
N ALA A 74 6.39 3.05 31.65
CA ALA A 74 7.35 3.84 32.45
C ALA A 74 7.57 3.24 33.85
N ILE A 75 6.53 2.72 34.50
CA ILE A 75 6.63 2.01 35.78
C ILE A 75 7.51 0.76 35.60
N TRP A 76 7.31 0.02 34.51
CA TRP A 76 8.10 -1.16 34.20
C TRP A 76 9.58 -0.82 34.04
N LEU A 77 9.91 0.21 33.25
CA LEU A 77 11.29 0.70 33.08
C LEU A 77 11.93 1.12 34.41
N ASN A 78 11.19 1.83 35.25
CA ASN A 78 11.67 2.22 36.59
C ASN A 78 11.91 1.01 37.51
N THR A 79 11.07 -0.03 37.39
CA THR A 79 11.10 -1.19 38.27
C THR A 79 12.17 -2.21 37.87
N TYR A 80 12.29 -2.49 36.57
CA TYR A 80 13.09 -3.61 36.06
C TYR A 80 14.36 -3.16 35.34
N GLU A 81 14.37 -1.97 34.73
CA GLU A 81 15.52 -1.44 33.97
C GLU A 81 16.32 -0.37 34.73
N GLY A 82 15.93 -0.08 35.97
CA GLY A 82 16.64 0.88 36.82
C GLY A 82 16.52 2.34 36.34
N ALA A 83 15.50 2.65 35.54
CA ALA A 83 15.20 4.00 35.13
C ALA A 83 14.72 4.86 36.32
N SER A 84 14.61 6.18 36.10
CA SER A 84 14.07 7.11 37.10
C SER A 84 13.19 8.16 36.42
N ILE A 85 12.27 7.68 35.59
CA ILE A 85 11.31 8.48 34.83
C ILE A 85 10.28 9.07 35.81
N TYR A 86 10.09 10.38 35.76
CA TYR A 86 9.04 11.05 36.50
C TYR A 86 7.65 10.69 35.96
N ILE A 87 6.76 10.32 36.88
CA ILE A 87 5.36 10.02 36.59
C ILE A 87 4.49 10.93 37.47
N ASP A 88 3.64 11.71 36.82
CA ASP A 88 2.69 12.58 37.49
C ASP A 88 1.68 11.73 38.29
N PRO A 89 1.54 11.94 39.61
CA PRO A 89 0.61 11.18 40.43
C PRO A 89 -0.87 11.50 40.17
N ASP A 90 -1.19 12.54 39.39
CA ASP A 90 -2.57 12.89 39.04
C ASP A 90 -3.17 11.90 38.02
N GLU A 91 -3.87 10.88 38.53
CA GLU A 91 -4.57 9.87 37.75
C GLU A 91 -5.77 10.40 36.94
N SER A 92 -6.18 11.66 37.14
CA SER A 92 -7.23 12.26 36.31
C SER A 92 -6.74 12.66 34.91
N LYS A 93 -5.42 12.71 34.71
CA LYS A 93 -4.79 13.00 33.42
C LYS A 93 -4.68 11.75 32.56
N LEU A 94 -4.74 11.95 31.24
CA LEU A 94 -4.48 10.89 30.26
C LEU A 94 -3.05 10.35 30.43
N PRO A 95 -2.79 9.05 30.23
CA PRO A 95 -1.49 8.43 30.48
C PRO A 95 -0.30 9.17 29.82
N TRP A 96 -0.46 9.59 28.57
CA TRP A 96 0.57 10.32 27.80
C TRP A 96 0.84 11.76 28.25
N LEU A 97 0.03 12.29 29.16
CA LEU A 97 0.25 13.59 29.81
C LEU A 97 0.93 13.44 31.18
N ARG A 98 1.13 12.21 31.65
CA ARG A 98 1.67 11.92 32.99
C ARG A 98 3.15 11.54 32.98
N VAL A 99 3.74 11.28 31.81
CA VAL A 99 5.13 10.83 31.70
C VAL A 99 6.00 11.91 31.06
N ASP A 100 7.21 12.10 31.58
CA ASP A 100 8.24 12.87 30.90
C ASP A 100 8.81 12.06 29.73
N TRP A 101 8.51 12.50 28.50
CA TRP A 101 8.91 11.81 27.28
C TRP A 101 10.42 11.82 27.05
N ASP A 102 11.13 12.88 27.47
CA ASP A 102 12.57 12.96 27.28
C ASP A 102 13.29 11.98 28.23
N GLU A 103 12.82 11.87 29.47
CA GLU A 103 13.32 10.87 30.43
C GLU A 103 12.96 9.44 30.00
N LEU A 104 11.74 9.22 29.50
CA LEU A 104 11.32 7.91 28.98
C LEU A 104 12.20 7.49 27.80
N ASN A 105 12.36 8.34 26.79
CA ASN A 105 13.18 7.99 25.62
C ASN A 105 14.66 7.84 25.97
N ALA A 106 15.18 8.56 26.98
CA ALA A 106 16.54 8.38 27.47
C ALA A 106 16.74 7.06 28.23
N ALA A 107 15.68 6.51 28.83
CA ALA A 107 15.70 5.24 29.53
C ALA A 107 15.52 4.02 28.61
N GLU A 108 14.88 4.20 27.46
CA GLU A 108 14.70 3.14 26.47
C GLU A 108 16.06 2.64 25.93
N THR A 109 16.24 1.32 25.93
CA THR A 109 17.37 0.68 25.28
C THR A 109 16.89 -0.01 24.02
N GLY A 110 17.47 0.30 22.87
CA GLY A 110 17.02 -0.24 21.59
C GLY A 110 17.36 0.66 20.40
N SER A 111 16.99 0.22 19.20
CA SER A 111 17.13 1.00 17.96
C SER A 111 15.95 1.92 17.68
N HIS A 112 14.87 1.81 18.46
CA HIS A 112 13.64 2.57 18.30
C HIS A 112 13.26 3.17 19.65
N HIS A 113 12.86 4.44 19.62
CA HIS A 113 12.33 5.16 20.77
C HIS A 113 10.85 5.39 20.56
N LEU A 114 10.06 5.28 21.63
CA LEU A 114 8.62 5.49 21.57
C LEU A 114 8.33 6.96 21.20
N PRO A 115 7.68 7.22 20.04
CA PRO A 115 7.24 8.56 19.66
C PRO A 115 6.11 9.03 20.55
N ARG A 116 5.72 10.30 20.39
CA ARG A 116 4.61 10.85 21.16
C ARG A 116 3.28 10.18 20.77
N HIS A 117 2.37 10.10 21.73
CA HIS A 117 1.00 9.66 21.50
C HIS A 117 0.34 10.42 20.34
N GLY A 118 -0.44 9.72 19.53
CA GLY A 118 -1.11 10.25 18.34
C GLY A 118 -0.27 10.21 17.05
N GLU A 119 1.02 9.88 17.13
CA GLU A 119 1.82 9.63 15.93
C GLU A 119 1.57 8.21 15.39
N GLN A 120 1.50 8.06 14.06
CA GLN A 120 1.37 6.74 13.43
C GLN A 120 2.45 5.76 13.91
N GLN A 121 3.67 6.27 14.12
CA GLN A 121 4.80 5.47 14.56
C GLN A 121 4.60 4.96 16.00
N TYR A 122 3.93 5.70 16.89
CA TYR A 122 3.59 5.25 18.24
C TYR A 122 2.74 3.98 18.19
N TYR A 123 1.64 4.03 17.45
CA TYR A 123 0.75 2.88 17.26
C TYR A 123 1.45 1.72 16.52
N GLU A 124 2.39 2.01 15.61
CA GLU A 124 3.19 0.96 14.98
C GLU A 124 4.10 0.24 15.99
N LEU A 125 4.81 0.98 16.83
CA LEU A 125 5.83 0.39 17.70
C LEU A 125 5.21 -0.53 18.76
N ILE A 126 4.16 -0.06 19.45
CA ILE A 126 3.54 -0.76 20.59
C ILE A 126 2.90 -2.11 20.23
N GLY A 127 2.65 -2.36 18.94
CA GLY A 127 2.14 -3.65 18.44
C GLY A 127 3.09 -4.40 17.53
N LYS A 128 4.34 -3.94 17.37
CA LYS A 128 5.34 -4.60 16.51
C LYS A 128 6.52 -5.14 17.29
N TYR A 129 6.92 -4.44 18.35
CA TYR A 129 8.08 -4.81 19.16
C TYR A 129 7.64 -5.24 20.55
N HIS A 130 8.05 -6.44 20.95
CA HIS A 130 7.76 -6.99 22.27
C HIS A 130 8.33 -6.14 23.41
N GLN A 131 9.35 -5.31 23.16
CA GLN A 131 9.90 -4.35 24.14
C GLN A 131 8.83 -3.41 24.75
N TYR A 132 7.69 -3.22 24.07
CA TYR A 132 6.56 -2.41 24.55
C TYR A 132 5.45 -3.22 25.21
N SER A 133 5.65 -4.54 25.39
CA SER A 133 4.63 -5.46 25.93
C SER A 133 4.18 -5.07 27.33
N SER A 134 5.08 -4.52 28.15
CA SER A 134 4.80 -4.13 29.52
C SER A 134 3.85 -2.95 29.69
N GLY A 135 3.56 -2.22 28.61
CA GLY A 135 2.49 -1.22 28.62
C GLY A 135 1.08 -1.82 28.46
N TRP A 136 0.93 -3.08 28.03
CA TRP A 136 -0.40 -3.69 27.91
C TRP A 136 -0.96 -4.07 29.29
N ASN A 137 -2.23 -3.73 29.53
CA ASN A 137 -2.91 -3.92 30.82
C ASN A 137 -3.03 -5.38 31.29
N ASP A 138 -2.78 -6.35 30.42
CA ASP A 138 -2.81 -7.79 30.67
C ASP A 138 -1.41 -8.42 30.65
N PHE A 139 -0.35 -7.61 30.68
CA PHE A 139 1.02 -8.09 30.72
C PHE A 139 1.38 -8.70 32.08
N GLU A 140 1.80 -9.96 32.07
CA GLU A 140 2.20 -10.72 33.27
C GLU A 140 3.69 -11.15 33.24
N GLY A 141 4.52 -10.52 32.40
CA GLY A 141 5.90 -10.94 32.15
C GLY A 141 6.91 -10.61 33.25
N GLY A 142 6.53 -9.78 34.24
CA GLY A 142 7.48 -9.27 35.23
C GLY A 142 8.66 -8.59 34.52
N ALA A 143 9.90 -8.98 34.84
CA ALA A 143 11.10 -8.46 34.19
C ALA A 143 11.32 -8.94 32.73
N ASN A 144 10.52 -9.90 32.25
CA ASN A 144 10.70 -10.44 30.90
C ASN A 144 9.86 -9.66 29.87
N GLU A 145 10.46 -8.67 29.23
CA GLU A 145 9.83 -7.88 28.16
C GLU A 145 9.50 -8.70 26.90
N ASP A 146 10.13 -9.85 26.69
CA ASP A 146 9.85 -10.71 25.53
C ASP A 146 8.51 -11.45 25.65
N LEU A 147 7.86 -11.43 26.83
CA LEU A 147 6.56 -12.06 27.00
C LEU A 147 5.48 -11.21 26.31
N VAL A 148 4.86 -11.78 25.28
CA VAL A 148 3.78 -11.11 24.56
C VAL A 148 2.44 -11.36 25.26
N SER A 149 1.69 -10.28 25.55
CA SER A 149 0.37 -10.38 26.17
C SER A 149 -0.73 -10.73 25.14
N PRO A 150 -1.84 -11.35 25.57
CA PRO A 150 -3.01 -11.57 24.71
C PRO A 150 -3.52 -10.29 24.00
N ASN A 151 -3.58 -9.15 24.68
CA ASN A 151 -4.04 -7.89 24.09
C ASN A 151 -3.04 -7.34 23.07
N PHE A 152 -1.73 -7.50 23.30
CA PHE A 152 -0.71 -7.21 22.28
C PHE A 152 -0.98 -8.02 21.01
N LEU A 153 -1.21 -9.33 21.15
CA LEU A 153 -1.43 -10.22 19.99
C LEU A 153 -2.67 -9.81 19.21
N PHE A 154 -3.78 -9.57 19.91
CA PHE A 154 -5.01 -9.08 19.28
C PHE A 154 -4.77 -7.76 18.54
N TYR A 155 -4.14 -6.78 19.19
CA TYR A 155 -3.84 -5.50 18.57
C TYR A 155 -2.93 -5.63 17.34
N SER A 156 -1.89 -6.46 17.43
CA SER A 156 -0.97 -6.74 16.33
C SER A 156 -1.70 -7.36 15.13
N ASP A 157 -2.64 -8.28 15.38
CA ASP A 157 -3.46 -8.90 14.32
C ASP A 157 -4.40 -7.89 13.66
N GLU A 158 -5.07 -7.05 14.44
CA GLU A 158 -5.96 -5.99 13.92
C GLU A 158 -5.18 -4.95 13.09
N ARG A 159 -3.96 -4.60 13.51
CA ARG A 159 -3.03 -3.80 12.70
C ARG A 159 -2.62 -4.51 11.41
N GLY A 160 -2.36 -5.80 11.48
CA GLY A 160 -2.07 -6.65 10.32
C GLY A 160 -3.21 -6.59 9.29
N LEU A 161 -4.46 -6.64 9.76
CA LEU A 161 -5.65 -6.55 8.92
C LEU A 161 -5.77 -5.20 8.21
N ALA A 162 -5.53 -4.09 8.91
CA ALA A 162 -5.52 -2.75 8.29
C ALA A 162 -4.45 -2.66 7.19
N ASN A 163 -3.25 -3.18 7.45
CA ASN A 163 -2.18 -3.23 6.46
C ASN A 163 -2.56 -4.07 5.24
N ASP A 164 -3.25 -5.19 5.42
CA ASP A 164 -3.76 -6.01 4.33
C ASP A 164 -4.78 -5.27 3.47
N TYR A 165 -5.67 -4.47 4.08
CA TYR A 165 -6.60 -3.61 3.36
C TYR A 165 -5.88 -2.51 2.56
N PHE A 166 -4.91 -1.81 3.16
CA PHE A 166 -4.07 -0.84 2.43
C PHE A 166 -3.30 -1.51 1.28
N ASN A 167 -2.81 -2.74 1.47
CA ASN A 167 -2.13 -3.50 0.42
C ASN A 167 -3.07 -3.82 -0.75
N ILE A 168 -4.34 -4.16 -0.49
CA ILE A 168 -5.34 -4.39 -1.53
C ILE A 168 -5.66 -3.10 -2.27
N ALA A 169 -5.86 -1.99 -1.55
CA ALA A 169 -6.08 -0.67 -2.14
C ALA A 169 -4.90 -0.25 -3.03
N GLY A 170 -3.66 -0.41 -2.55
CA GLY A 170 -2.44 -0.14 -3.29
C GLY A 170 -2.31 -1.00 -4.56
N LYS A 171 -2.67 -2.29 -4.50
CA LYS A 171 -2.72 -3.17 -5.69
C LYS A 171 -3.76 -2.70 -6.71
N ALA A 172 -4.90 -2.17 -6.27
CA ALA A 172 -5.89 -1.61 -7.17
C ALA A 172 -5.35 -0.37 -7.90
N VAL A 173 -4.63 0.52 -7.20
CA VAL A 173 -3.95 1.68 -7.81
C VAL A 173 -2.89 1.24 -8.83
N ILE A 174 -2.09 0.22 -8.51
CA ILE A 174 -1.14 -0.37 -9.49
C ILE A 174 -1.91 -0.91 -10.72
N GLY A 175 -3.04 -1.57 -10.49
CA GLY A 175 -3.92 -2.04 -11.54
C GLY A 175 -4.42 -0.93 -12.46
N ILE A 176 -4.79 0.23 -11.91
CA ILE A 176 -5.21 1.42 -12.67
C ILE A 176 -4.09 1.84 -13.63
N TYR A 177 -2.85 1.99 -13.14
CA TYR A 177 -1.73 2.37 -14.01
C TYR A 177 -1.48 1.36 -15.14
N ILE A 178 -1.60 0.06 -14.85
CA ILE A 178 -1.49 -1.00 -15.85
C ILE A 178 -2.63 -0.88 -16.88
N ASN A 179 -3.85 -0.65 -16.42
CA ASN A 179 -5.03 -0.49 -17.28
C ASN A 179 -4.87 0.69 -18.24
N HIS A 180 -4.41 1.86 -17.74
CA HIS A 180 -4.08 3.02 -18.57
C HIS A 180 -3.01 2.73 -19.62
N LEU A 181 -1.91 2.06 -19.24
CA LEU A 181 -0.83 1.72 -20.15
C LEU A 181 -1.31 0.77 -21.27
N LEU A 182 -2.01 -0.30 -20.90
CA LEU A 182 -2.55 -1.27 -21.85
C LEU A 182 -3.58 -0.61 -22.78
N SER A 183 -4.43 0.28 -22.24
CA SER A 183 -5.40 1.02 -23.03
C SER A 183 -4.73 1.94 -24.04
N ALA A 184 -3.67 2.64 -23.66
CA ALA A 184 -2.93 3.51 -24.57
C ALA A 184 -2.26 2.71 -25.71
N ILE A 185 -1.59 1.60 -25.39
CA ILE A 185 -0.94 0.72 -26.38
C ILE A 185 -1.97 0.14 -27.35
N GLU A 186 -3.08 -0.37 -26.82
CA GLU A 186 -4.16 -0.88 -27.67
C GLU A 186 -4.67 0.24 -28.57
N ALA A 187 -4.94 1.44 -28.05
CA ALA A 187 -5.54 2.52 -28.85
C ALA A 187 -4.64 2.96 -30.01
N VAL A 188 -3.32 2.95 -29.81
CA VAL A 188 -2.37 3.15 -30.91
C VAL A 188 -2.55 2.04 -31.95
N TRP A 189 -2.52 0.77 -31.54
CA TRP A 189 -2.67 -0.35 -32.46
C TRP A 189 -4.04 -0.38 -33.17
N GLY A 190 -5.14 -0.12 -32.46
CA GLY A 190 -6.48 -0.04 -33.03
C GLY A 190 -6.57 1.02 -34.14
N ALA A 191 -5.95 2.18 -33.94
CA ALA A 191 -5.92 3.26 -34.92
C ALA A 191 -5.11 2.88 -36.17
N THR A 192 -3.99 2.18 -35.99
CA THR A 192 -3.15 1.76 -37.12
C THR A 192 -3.81 0.67 -37.94
N ARG A 193 -4.49 -0.28 -37.29
CA ARG A 193 -5.34 -1.29 -37.93
C ARG A 193 -6.51 -0.64 -38.68
N PHE A 194 -7.17 0.35 -38.07
CA PHE A 194 -8.27 1.08 -38.69
C PHE A 194 -7.83 1.77 -39.99
N ASN A 195 -6.62 2.34 -39.99
CA ASN A 195 -6.07 3.01 -41.16
C ASN A 195 -5.57 2.06 -42.26
N ASN A 196 -5.48 0.74 -42.01
CA ASN A 196 -4.80 -0.25 -42.88
C ASN A 196 -3.33 0.09 -43.23
N ASP A 197 -2.72 1.06 -42.54
CA ASP A 197 -1.43 1.64 -42.95
C ASP A 197 -0.21 0.96 -42.28
N ILE A 198 -0.41 0.07 -41.30
CA ILE A 198 0.68 -0.58 -40.55
C ILE A 198 0.47 -2.08 -40.44
N ALA A 199 1.48 -2.83 -40.90
CA ALA A 199 1.65 -4.24 -40.60
C ALA A 199 2.73 -4.39 -39.51
N LEU A 200 2.35 -4.99 -38.38
CA LEU A 200 3.23 -5.27 -37.25
C LEU A 200 3.52 -6.77 -37.22
N ASN A 201 4.76 -7.16 -37.47
CA ASN A 201 5.19 -8.56 -37.45
C ASN A 201 6.12 -8.78 -36.26
N LEU A 202 5.60 -9.46 -35.23
CA LEU A 202 6.40 -9.94 -34.11
C LEU A 202 6.99 -11.29 -34.48
N ARG A 203 8.31 -11.40 -34.51
CA ARG A 203 9.01 -12.64 -34.83
C ARG A 203 10.02 -12.94 -33.73
N VAL A 204 9.94 -14.13 -33.13
CA VAL A 204 10.99 -14.61 -32.23
C VAL A 204 11.99 -15.36 -33.09
N ASN A 205 13.19 -14.79 -33.26
CA ASN A 205 14.28 -15.45 -33.96
C ASN A 205 15.08 -16.26 -32.95
N THR A 206 15.32 -17.52 -33.25
CA THR A 206 16.14 -18.40 -32.42
C THR A 206 17.53 -18.51 -33.03
N ILE A 207 18.56 -18.15 -32.27
CA ILE A 207 19.95 -18.39 -32.66
C ILE A 207 20.49 -19.54 -31.79
N ASN A 208 20.89 -20.62 -32.45
CA ASN A 208 21.53 -21.75 -31.79
C ASN A 208 23.04 -21.56 -31.81
N PHE A 209 23.62 -21.32 -30.64
CA PHE A 209 25.07 -21.39 -30.42
C PHE A 209 25.46 -22.80 -29.99
N ALA A 210 26.74 -23.16 -30.13
CA ALA A 210 27.26 -24.48 -29.76
C ALA A 210 26.99 -24.87 -28.28
N ASN A 211 26.75 -23.89 -27.40
CA ASN A 211 26.53 -24.10 -25.97
C ASN A 211 25.23 -23.50 -25.40
N ARG A 212 24.42 -22.80 -26.20
CA ARG A 212 23.16 -22.20 -25.74
C ARG A 212 22.24 -21.82 -26.89
N ILE A 213 20.96 -21.68 -26.56
CA ILE A 213 19.93 -21.17 -27.47
C ILE A 213 19.54 -19.77 -27.00
N GLU A 214 19.63 -18.78 -27.88
CA GLU A 214 19.17 -17.42 -27.60
C GLU A 214 17.88 -17.12 -28.39
N PHE A 215 16.87 -16.64 -27.68
CA PHE A 215 15.63 -16.15 -28.27
C PHE A 215 15.69 -14.64 -28.39
N ILE A 216 15.71 -14.15 -29.62
CA ILE A 216 15.77 -12.72 -29.92
C ILE A 216 14.39 -12.28 -30.42
N PRO A 217 13.56 -11.66 -29.56
CA PRO A 217 12.32 -11.06 -30.02
C PRO A 217 12.65 -9.90 -30.96
N THR A 218 12.15 -9.99 -32.19
CA THR A 218 12.35 -8.98 -33.23
C THR A 218 11.00 -8.36 -33.58
N LEU A 219 10.91 -7.04 -33.42
CA LEU A 219 9.73 -6.26 -33.78
C LEU A 219 9.97 -5.60 -35.15
N ASN A 220 9.25 -6.04 -36.18
CA ASN A 220 9.30 -5.39 -37.50
C ASN A 220 8.07 -4.51 -37.70
N PHE A 221 8.33 -3.26 -38.03
CA PHE A 221 7.31 -2.25 -38.30
C PHE A 221 7.38 -1.86 -39.78
N THR A 222 6.28 -2.06 -40.50
CA THR A 222 6.13 -1.61 -41.89
C THR A 222 5.02 -0.57 -41.93
N TYR A 223 5.32 0.61 -42.48
CA TYR A 223 4.35 1.67 -42.74
C TYR A 223 4.28 1.92 -44.25
N SER A 224 3.07 1.92 -44.81
CA SER A 224 2.82 2.20 -46.23
C SER A 224 2.18 3.57 -46.39
N PHE A 225 2.77 4.42 -47.24
CA PHE A 225 2.27 5.74 -47.62
C PHE A 225 1.61 5.72 -48.98
#